data_AF-A0A8T4P8Q4-F1
#
_entry.id   AF-A0A8T4P8Q4-F1
#
_cell.length_a   1.000
_cell.length_b   1.000
_cell.length_c   1.000
_cell.angle_alpha   90.00
_cell.angle_beta   90.00
_cell.angle_gamma   90.00
#
_symmetry.space_group_name_H-M   'P 1'
#
loop_
_entity.id
_entity.type
_entity.pdbx_description
1 polymer ?
#
loop_
_entity_poly.entity_id
_entity_poly.type
_entity_poly.pdbx_seq_one_letter_code
_entity_poly.pdbx_strand_id
1 'polypeptide(L)'
;MGQFTGLLIALPFSNGSLSLFGSMPRSETLLPSVVVFFVLSLPMLIFFKEPKKESGKFLFRNGVKEMMTETKSLLSFSGVGLFLLAYFLFNDAILTAANNFPIFLEQVWHVSDTTKTYILLGILITSAIGGTLSGFLADKLGHKRTLRFILCGWVILLPFMGLINNFTLFVVSTTIMGLWLGSNWAVSRSVMAYLAPKGKHNLAFAYFGLAERASSFIGPIVWGLIVSNLISIGSLRYRIAVLAITGFIILGLFALSKVRDDRIADVKNN
;
A
#
# COMPACT_ATOMS: atom_id res chain seq x y z
N MET A 1 -0.13 -11.29 7.18
CA MET A 1 -0.74 -12.61 7.47
C MET A 1 -2.14 -12.76 6.90
N GLY A 2 -3.10 -11.86 7.21
CA GLY A 2 -4.49 -11.99 6.72
C GLY A 2 -4.65 -12.15 5.19
N GLN A 3 -3.92 -11.39 4.38
CA GLN A 3 -3.96 -11.54 2.91
C GLN A 3 -3.48 -12.92 2.41
N PHE A 4 -2.43 -13.47 3.04
CA PHE A 4 -1.91 -14.78 2.71
C PHE A 4 -2.91 -15.89 3.07
N THR A 5 -3.43 -15.86 4.30
CA THR A 5 -4.43 -16.82 4.77
C THR A 5 -5.72 -16.73 3.94
N GLY A 6 -6.18 -15.52 3.62
CA GLY A 6 -7.36 -15.31 2.77
C GLY A 6 -7.19 -15.90 1.37
N LEU A 7 -6.02 -15.71 0.75
CA LEU A 7 -5.72 -16.28 -0.57
C LEU A 7 -5.71 -17.82 -0.52
N LEU A 8 -5.13 -18.43 0.52
CA LEU A 8 -5.13 -19.88 0.72
C LEU A 8 -6.54 -20.45 0.88
N ILE A 9 -7.42 -19.75 1.60
CA ILE A 9 -8.81 -20.16 1.79
C ILE A 9 -9.60 -20.04 0.47
N ALA A 10 -9.29 -19.05 -0.37
CA ALA A 10 -9.97 -18.81 -1.64
C ALA A 10 -9.52 -19.76 -2.78
N LEU A 11 -8.34 -20.37 -2.67
CA LEU A 11 -7.73 -21.18 -3.72
C LEU A 11 -8.60 -22.36 -4.24
N PRO A 12 -9.23 -23.19 -3.38
CA PRO A 12 -10.08 -24.29 -3.83
C PRO A 12 -11.29 -23.82 -4.66
N PHE A 13 -11.83 -22.65 -4.33
CA PHE A 13 -12.95 -22.03 -5.05
C PHE A 13 -12.48 -21.44 -6.39
N SER A 14 -11.33 -20.77 -6.39
CA SER A 14 -10.76 -20.17 -7.60
C SER A 14 -10.41 -21.20 -8.68
N ASN A 15 -9.98 -22.40 -8.30
CA ASN A 15 -9.64 -23.48 -9.23
C ASN A 15 -10.84 -24.37 -9.58
N GLY A 16 -12.03 -24.10 -9.03
CA GLY A 16 -13.24 -24.87 -9.27
C GLY A 16 -13.24 -26.27 -8.64
N SER A 17 -12.30 -26.57 -7.73
CA SER A 17 -12.28 -27.85 -7.02
C SER A 17 -13.34 -27.93 -5.93
N LEU A 18 -13.77 -26.77 -5.40
CA LEU A 18 -14.91 -26.64 -4.51
C LEU A 18 -15.92 -25.68 -5.15
N SER A 19 -17.12 -26.19 -5.40
CA SER A 19 -18.25 -25.43 -5.94
C SER A 19 -19.43 -25.61 -4.98
N LEU A 20 -19.90 -24.51 -4.39
CA LEU A 20 -21.02 -24.52 -3.44
C LEU A 20 -22.36 -24.41 -4.16
N PHE A 21 -22.42 -23.63 -5.24
CA PHE A 21 -23.68 -23.31 -5.93
C PHE A 21 -23.66 -23.58 -7.43
N GLY A 22 -22.61 -24.24 -7.96
CA GLY A 22 -22.50 -24.51 -9.40
C GLY A 22 -22.30 -23.25 -10.25
N SER A 23 -21.94 -22.11 -9.62
CA SER A 23 -21.77 -20.83 -10.30
C SER A 23 -20.34 -20.64 -10.81
N MET A 24 -20.06 -19.51 -11.50
CA MET A 24 -18.71 -19.28 -12.05
C MET A 24 -17.64 -19.30 -10.93
N PRO A 25 -16.50 -19.99 -11.13
CA PRO A 25 -15.50 -20.21 -10.07
C PRO A 25 -15.02 -18.92 -9.37
N ARG A 26 -14.99 -17.79 -10.10
CA ARG A 26 -14.52 -16.50 -9.58
C ARG A 26 -15.47 -15.86 -8.56
N SER A 27 -16.79 -15.97 -8.73
CA SER A 27 -17.76 -15.33 -7.82
C SER A 27 -17.86 -16.02 -6.46
N GLU A 28 -17.59 -17.33 -6.42
CA GLU A 28 -17.69 -18.12 -5.17
C GLU A 28 -16.54 -17.88 -4.20
N THR A 29 -15.41 -17.32 -4.67
CA THR A 29 -14.26 -16.97 -3.82
C THR A 29 -14.59 -15.96 -2.71
N LEU A 30 -15.68 -15.20 -2.85
CA LEU A 30 -16.15 -14.25 -1.85
C LEU A 30 -16.83 -14.94 -0.65
N LEU A 31 -17.50 -16.08 -0.86
CA LEU A 31 -18.33 -16.71 0.17
C LEU A 31 -17.53 -17.16 1.41
N PRO A 32 -16.39 -17.86 1.27
CA PRO A 32 -15.57 -18.23 2.43
C PRO A 32 -15.08 -17.01 3.20
N SER A 33 -14.73 -15.94 2.49
CA SER A 33 -14.25 -14.69 3.09
C SER A 33 -15.33 -14.05 3.96
N VAL A 34 -16.60 -14.06 3.50
CA VAL A 34 -17.75 -13.55 4.26
C VAL A 34 -17.98 -14.38 5.53
N VAL A 35 -17.94 -15.72 5.42
CA VAL A 35 -18.15 -16.62 6.57
C VAL A 35 -17.06 -16.40 7.63
N VAL A 36 -15.79 -16.39 7.22
CA VAL A 36 -14.66 -16.17 8.12
C VAL A 36 -14.75 -14.79 8.78
N PHE A 37 -15.07 -13.75 8.02
CA PHE A 37 -15.27 -12.41 8.55
C PHE A 37 -16.39 -12.37 9.60
N PHE A 38 -17.53 -13.01 9.32
CA PHE A 38 -18.67 -13.04 10.25
C PHE A 38 -18.32 -13.76 11.55
N VAL A 39 -17.69 -14.94 11.46
CA VAL A 39 -17.26 -15.72 12.64
C VAL A 39 -16.26 -14.94 13.48
N LEU A 40 -15.30 -14.24 12.85
CA LEU A 40 -14.28 -13.46 13.57
C LEU A 40 -14.81 -12.14 14.14
N SER A 41 -15.86 -11.55 13.55
CA SER A 41 -16.46 -10.30 14.04
C SER A 41 -17.47 -10.52 15.16
N LEU A 42 -18.09 -11.71 15.25
CA LEU A 42 -19.12 -12.03 16.25
C LEU A 42 -18.68 -11.80 17.71
N PRO A 43 -17.47 -12.20 18.15
CA PRO A 43 -17.02 -11.94 19.52
C PRO A 43 -16.90 -10.44 19.81
N MET A 44 -16.42 -9.65 18.85
CA MET A 44 -16.34 -8.21 19.02
C MET A 44 -17.74 -7.61 19.18
N LEU A 45 -18.71 -8.00 18.36
CA LEU A 45 -20.06 -7.46 18.40
C LEU A 45 -20.82 -7.81 19.69
N ILE A 46 -20.60 -9.02 20.24
CA ILE A 46 -21.31 -9.48 21.44
C ILE A 46 -20.64 -8.98 22.72
N PHE A 47 -19.31 -8.94 22.77
CA PHE A 47 -18.57 -8.67 24.01
C PHE A 47 -18.07 -7.23 24.16
N PHE A 48 -17.97 -6.45 23.08
CA PHE A 48 -17.47 -5.07 23.16
C PHE A 48 -18.53 -4.13 23.72
N LYS A 49 -18.28 -3.58 24.91
CA LYS A 49 -19.10 -2.51 25.50
C LYS A 49 -18.55 -1.16 25.08
N GLU A 50 -19.38 -0.35 24.44
CA GLU A 50 -18.99 1.01 24.07
C GLU A 50 -18.72 1.87 25.32
N PRO A 51 -17.62 2.64 25.34
CA PRO A 51 -17.39 3.61 26.40
C PRO A 51 -18.48 4.69 26.37
N LYS A 52 -19.02 5.05 27.53
CA LYS A 52 -20.04 6.11 27.65
C LYS A 52 -19.48 7.43 27.10
N LYS A 53 -20.08 7.92 26.02
CA LYS A 53 -19.77 9.23 25.42
C LYS A 53 -20.25 10.33 26.39
N GLU A 54 -19.37 11.27 26.75
CA GLU A 54 -19.79 12.45 27.52
C GLU A 54 -20.85 13.22 26.70
N SER A 55 -22.06 13.36 27.25
CA SER A 55 -23.18 14.04 26.60
C SER A 55 -23.05 15.56 26.73
N GLY A 56 -21.95 16.12 26.23
CA GLY A 56 -21.87 17.56 25.97
C GLY A 56 -22.71 17.91 24.75
N LYS A 57 -23.33 19.10 24.71
CA LYS A 57 -23.92 19.65 23.48
C LYS A 57 -22.79 19.83 22.45
N PHE A 58 -22.53 18.79 21.66
CA PHE A 58 -21.51 18.80 20.62
C PHE A 58 -21.98 19.74 19.50
N LEU A 59 -21.57 20.99 19.58
CA LEU A 59 -21.76 21.96 18.51
C LEU A 59 -20.83 21.56 17.37
N PHE A 60 -21.39 20.93 16.33
CA PHE A 60 -20.67 20.45 15.14
C PHE A 60 -19.70 21.51 14.58
N ARG A 61 -20.10 22.78 14.57
CA ARG A 61 -19.28 23.92 14.15
C ARG A 61 -18.00 24.08 14.97
N ASN A 62 -18.05 23.87 16.28
CA ASN A 62 -16.89 23.97 17.16
C ASN A 62 -15.94 22.78 16.95
N GLY A 63 -16.48 21.56 16.80
CA GLY A 63 -15.69 20.37 16.50
C GLY A 63 -14.96 20.44 15.14
N VAL A 64 -15.63 20.94 14.09
CA VAL A 64 -14.99 21.15 12.78
C VAL A 64 -13.89 22.20 12.85
N LYS A 65 -14.12 23.32 13.56
CA LYS A 65 -13.12 24.37 13.72
C LYS A 65 -11.89 23.86 14.47
N GLU A 66 -12.10 23.13 15.56
CA GLU A 66 -11.05 22.50 16.36
C GLU A 66 -10.23 21.50 15.53
N MET A 67 -10.92 20.62 14.78
CA MET A 67 -10.27 19.69 13.84
C MET A 67 -9.43 20.42 12.79
N MET A 68 -9.94 21.49 12.17
CA MET A 68 -9.19 22.28 11.18
C MET A 68 -7.96 22.95 11.82
N THR A 69 -8.09 23.47 13.05
CA THR A 69 -6.97 24.06 13.77
C THR A 69 -5.88 23.03 14.10
N GLU A 70 -6.27 21.85 14.60
CA GLU A 70 -5.32 20.77 14.88
C GLU A 70 -4.64 20.25 13.62
N THR A 71 -5.39 20.14 12.53
CA THR A 71 -4.89 19.75 11.20
C THR A 71 -3.85 20.73 10.70
N LYS A 72 -4.18 22.03 10.72
CA LYS A 72 -3.25 23.08 10.30
C LYS A 72 -2.00 23.07 11.16
N SER A 73 -2.14 22.85 12.47
CA SER A 73 -1.02 22.68 13.38
C SER A 73 -0.16 21.47 13.02
N LEU A 74 -0.76 20.30 12.75
CA LEU A 74 -0.03 19.09 12.37
C LEU A 74 0.71 19.25 11.04
N LEU A 75 0.06 19.81 10.02
CA LEU A 75 0.66 20.05 8.72
C LEU A 75 1.71 21.16 8.75
N SER A 76 1.66 22.06 9.73
CA SER A 76 2.68 23.08 9.95
C SER A 76 3.96 22.55 10.61
N PHE A 77 3.92 21.37 11.24
CA PHE A 77 5.14 20.74 11.73
C PHE A 77 6.05 20.39 10.56
N SER A 78 7.30 20.82 10.68
CA SER A 78 8.31 20.63 9.66
C SER A 78 8.45 19.13 9.37
N GLY A 79 8.37 18.80 8.07
CA GLY A 79 8.45 17.43 7.57
C GLY A 79 7.13 16.67 7.45
N VAL A 80 6.13 16.84 8.33
CA VAL A 80 4.91 16.01 8.34
C VAL A 80 4.06 16.20 7.08
N GLY A 81 3.68 17.44 6.76
CA GLY A 81 2.83 17.70 5.59
C GLY A 81 3.48 17.28 4.28
N LEU A 82 4.79 17.50 4.16
CA LEU A 82 5.56 17.11 2.99
C LEU A 82 5.76 15.60 2.89
N PHE A 83 5.92 14.92 4.03
CA PHE A 83 5.94 13.45 4.08
C PHE A 83 4.59 12.87 3.67
N LEU A 84 3.47 13.42 4.13
CA LEU A 84 2.14 12.98 3.71
C LEU A 84 1.92 13.15 2.20
N LEU A 85 2.40 14.25 1.61
CA LEU A 85 2.40 14.45 0.16
C LEU A 85 3.29 13.42 -0.57
N ALA A 86 4.50 13.19 -0.06
CA ALA A 86 5.40 12.18 -0.61
C ALA A 86 4.77 10.78 -0.55
N TYR A 87 4.24 10.41 0.62
CA TYR A 87 3.54 9.15 0.87
C TYR A 87 2.37 8.99 -0.08
N PHE A 88 1.51 10.01 -0.21
CA PHE A 88 0.41 9.98 -1.16
C PHE A 88 0.87 9.61 -2.59
N LEU A 89 1.93 10.24 -3.10
CA LEU A 89 2.42 10.00 -4.46
C LEU A 89 2.98 8.58 -4.67
N PHE A 90 3.92 8.14 -3.81
CA PHE A 90 4.53 6.83 -4.01
C PHE A 90 3.59 5.69 -3.60
N ASN A 91 2.71 5.91 -2.61
CA ASN A 91 1.75 4.92 -2.18
C ASN A 91 0.68 4.67 -3.25
N ASP A 92 0.18 5.73 -3.89
CA ASP A 92 -0.72 5.63 -5.04
C ASP A 92 -0.11 4.79 -6.17
N ALA A 93 1.15 5.06 -6.49
CA ALA A 93 1.87 4.33 -7.51
C ALA A 93 2.01 2.82 -7.18
N ILE A 94 2.46 2.51 -5.97
CA ILE A 94 2.67 1.13 -5.51
C ILE A 94 1.34 0.37 -5.42
N LEU A 95 0.29 1.00 -4.88
CA LEU A 95 -1.06 0.40 -4.81
C LEU A 95 -1.63 0.14 -6.20
N THR A 96 -1.46 1.09 -7.12
CA THR A 96 -1.96 0.93 -8.49
C THR A 96 -1.24 -0.20 -9.21
N ALA A 97 0.09 -0.27 -9.11
CA ALA A 97 0.87 -1.35 -9.66
C ALA A 97 0.45 -2.71 -9.06
N ALA A 98 0.28 -2.78 -7.73
CA ALA A 98 -0.14 -4.00 -7.04
C ALA A 98 -1.55 -4.46 -7.45
N ASN A 99 -2.51 -3.54 -7.50
CA ASN A 99 -3.91 -3.86 -7.84
C ASN A 99 -4.07 -4.27 -9.31
N ASN A 100 -3.26 -3.69 -10.22
CA ASN A 100 -3.29 -4.04 -11.64
C ASN A 100 -2.35 -5.20 -12.00
N PHE A 101 -1.52 -5.67 -11.07
CA PHE A 101 -0.55 -6.74 -11.33
C PHE A 101 -1.19 -8.04 -11.87
N PRO A 102 -2.35 -8.53 -11.36
CA PRO A 102 -3.00 -9.71 -11.93
C PRO A 102 -3.44 -9.50 -13.39
N ILE A 103 -3.93 -8.29 -13.72
CA ILE A 103 -4.32 -7.92 -15.09
C ILE A 103 -3.09 -7.84 -15.98
N PHE A 104 -1.98 -7.30 -15.47
CA PHE A 104 -0.70 -7.28 -16.19
C PHE A 104 -0.24 -8.70 -16.52
N LEU A 105 -0.26 -9.64 -15.56
CA LEU A 105 0.09 -11.05 -15.79
C LEU A 105 -0.78 -11.70 -16.88
N GLU A 106 -2.08 -11.41 -16.87
CA GLU A 106 -3.03 -11.94 -17.85
C GLU A 106 -2.79 -11.40 -19.25
N GLN A 107 -2.58 -10.08 -19.36
CA GLN A 107 -2.57 -9.40 -20.64
C GLN A 107 -1.19 -9.38 -21.29
N VAL A 108 -0.11 -9.41 -20.49
CA VAL A 108 1.28 -9.37 -20.99
C VAL A 108 1.86 -10.77 -21.12
N TRP A 109 1.56 -11.66 -20.18
CA TRP A 109 2.17 -12.99 -20.10
C TRP A 109 1.19 -14.13 -20.38
N HIS A 110 -0.11 -13.84 -20.56
CA HIS A 110 -1.15 -14.84 -20.86
C HIS A 110 -1.18 -15.99 -19.85
N VAL A 111 -0.94 -15.66 -18.58
CA VAL A 111 -0.82 -16.62 -17.48
C VAL A 111 -2.21 -16.99 -16.95
N SER A 112 -2.41 -18.27 -16.61
CA SER A 112 -3.64 -18.77 -15.98
C SER A 112 -3.85 -18.22 -14.56
N ASP A 113 -5.10 -18.20 -14.09
CA ASP A 113 -5.43 -17.68 -12.75
C ASP A 113 -4.70 -18.44 -11.62
N THR A 114 -4.52 -19.75 -11.77
CA THR A 114 -3.77 -20.58 -10.83
C THR A 114 -2.32 -20.13 -10.72
N THR A 115 -1.66 -19.88 -11.85
CA THR A 115 -0.25 -19.43 -11.86
C THR A 115 -0.12 -17.99 -11.35
N LYS A 116 -1.08 -17.09 -11.65
CA LYS A 116 -1.14 -15.76 -11.02
C LYS A 116 -1.15 -15.89 -9.50
N THR A 117 -1.97 -16.79 -8.97
CA THR A 117 -2.11 -17.02 -7.53
C THR A 117 -0.81 -17.50 -6.89
N TYR A 118 -0.09 -18.44 -7.52
CA TYR A 118 1.22 -18.89 -7.03
C TYR A 118 2.28 -17.78 -7.04
N ILE A 119 2.34 -16.97 -8.10
CA ILE A 119 3.26 -15.81 -8.16
C ILE A 119 2.93 -14.83 -7.03
N LEU A 120 1.66 -14.50 -6.82
CA LEU A 120 1.21 -13.61 -5.75
C LEU A 120 1.54 -14.16 -4.36
N LEU A 121 1.39 -15.46 -4.12
CA LEU A 121 1.82 -16.10 -2.87
C LEU A 121 3.32 -15.92 -2.63
N GLY A 122 4.14 -16.13 -3.66
CA GLY A 122 5.58 -15.90 -3.59
C GLY A 122 5.91 -14.47 -3.17
N ILE A 123 5.26 -13.49 -3.78
CA ILE A 123 5.40 -12.05 -3.45
C ILE A 123 4.97 -11.76 -2.01
N LEU A 124 3.88 -12.37 -1.53
CA LEU A 124 3.39 -12.15 -0.16
C LEU A 124 4.35 -12.72 0.90
N ILE A 125 4.94 -13.88 0.63
CA ILE A 125 5.94 -14.50 1.53
C ILE A 125 7.17 -13.61 1.62
N THR A 126 7.74 -13.21 0.47
CA THR A 126 8.91 -12.33 0.46
C THR A 126 8.58 -10.94 1.01
N SER A 127 7.35 -10.44 0.84
CA SER A 127 6.89 -9.20 1.47
C SER A 127 6.89 -9.27 3.00
N ALA A 128 6.44 -10.37 3.59
CA ALA A 128 6.55 -10.55 5.04
C ALA A 128 8.01 -10.49 5.51
N ILE A 129 8.92 -11.14 4.79
CA ILE A 129 10.36 -11.12 5.07
C ILE A 129 10.92 -9.69 4.96
N GLY A 130 10.61 -8.99 3.86
CA GLY A 130 11.10 -7.65 3.59
C GLY A 130 10.61 -6.62 4.62
N GLY A 131 9.34 -6.68 5.02
CA GLY A 131 8.80 -5.82 6.08
C GLY A 131 9.55 -5.98 7.42
N THR A 132 9.93 -7.22 7.75
CA THR A 132 10.64 -7.51 9.00
C THR A 132 12.11 -7.05 8.92
N LEU A 133 12.82 -7.40 7.85
CA LEU A 133 14.22 -7.03 7.64
C LEU A 133 14.42 -5.51 7.55
N SER A 134 13.53 -4.82 6.84
CA SER A 134 13.60 -3.37 6.68
C SER A 134 13.28 -2.61 7.96
N GLY A 135 12.48 -3.17 8.87
CA GLY A 135 12.28 -2.62 10.21
C GLY A 135 13.61 -2.53 10.98
N PHE A 136 14.33 -3.65 11.07
CA PHE A 136 15.66 -3.67 11.70
C PHE A 136 16.66 -2.74 11.00
N LEU A 137 16.58 -2.68 9.67
CA LEU A 137 17.44 -1.78 8.89
C LEU A 137 17.11 -0.31 9.14
N ALA A 138 15.83 0.03 9.30
CA ALA A 138 15.35 1.37 9.59
C ALA A 138 15.82 1.84 10.97
N ASP A 139 15.85 0.96 11.96
CA ASP A 139 16.35 1.25 13.30
C ASP A 139 17.88 1.53 13.29
N LYS A 140 18.63 0.84 12.43
CA LYS A 140 20.10 0.99 12.35
C LYS A 140 20.58 2.12 11.44
N LEU A 141 19.97 2.29 10.26
CA LEU A 141 20.38 3.27 9.24
C LEU A 141 19.59 4.59 9.30
N GLY A 142 18.51 4.62 10.06
CA GLY A 142 17.53 5.70 10.11
C GLY A 142 16.34 5.47 9.19
N HIS A 143 15.14 5.77 9.69
CA HIS A 143 13.86 5.49 9.02
C HIS A 143 13.76 6.14 7.63
N LYS A 144 14.08 7.43 7.52
CA LYS A 144 13.97 8.17 6.26
C LYS A 144 15.00 7.73 5.22
N ARG A 145 16.22 7.42 5.64
CA ARG A 145 17.28 6.92 4.74
C ARG A 145 16.90 5.56 4.17
N THR A 146 16.34 4.70 5.01
CA THR A 146 15.83 3.39 4.62
C THR A 146 14.65 3.52 3.64
N LEU A 147 13.71 4.42 3.90
CA LEU A 147 12.60 4.68 2.98
C LEU A 147 13.10 5.19 1.62
N ARG A 148 14.07 6.10 1.61
CA ARG A 148 14.69 6.59 0.37
C ARG A 148 15.31 5.44 -0.44
N PHE A 149 16.03 4.53 0.21
CA PHE A 149 16.59 3.35 -0.44
C PHE A 149 15.52 2.45 -1.06
N ILE A 150 14.42 2.20 -0.32
CA ILE A 150 13.28 1.42 -0.81
C ILE A 150 12.66 2.08 -2.05
N LEU A 151 12.43 3.39 -2.02
CA LEU A 151 11.87 4.12 -3.17
C LEU A 151 12.81 4.14 -4.38
N CYS A 152 14.12 4.30 -4.18
CA CYS A 152 15.09 4.16 -5.27
C CYS A 152 15.03 2.76 -5.91
N GLY A 153 14.86 1.72 -5.10
CA GLY A 153 14.66 0.36 -5.60
C GLY A 153 13.39 0.24 -6.45
N TRP A 154 12.27 0.83 -6.01
CA TRP A 154 11.04 0.85 -6.81
C TRP A 154 11.19 1.59 -8.15
N VAL A 155 11.96 2.68 -8.18
CA VAL A 155 12.27 3.43 -9.43
C VAL A 155 13.04 2.57 -10.44
N ILE A 156 13.81 1.57 -9.97
CA ILE A 156 14.54 0.64 -10.84
C ILE A 156 13.71 -0.59 -11.18
N LEU A 157 13.03 -1.17 -10.18
CA LEU A 157 12.32 -2.44 -10.31
C LEU A 157 11.08 -2.33 -11.21
N LEU A 158 10.27 -1.27 -11.12
CA LEU A 158 9.08 -1.13 -11.96
C LEU A 158 9.43 -1.05 -13.46
N PRO A 159 10.34 -0.16 -13.92
CA PRO A 159 10.75 -0.15 -15.32
C PRO A 159 11.36 -1.48 -15.76
N PHE A 160 12.17 -2.11 -14.90
CA PHE A 160 12.75 -3.42 -15.19
C PHE A 160 11.65 -4.47 -15.45
N MET A 161 10.58 -4.50 -14.64
CA MET A 161 9.41 -5.36 -14.90
C MET A 161 8.67 -5.02 -16.20
N GLY A 162 8.65 -3.75 -16.59
CA GLY A 162 8.04 -3.32 -17.85
C GLY A 162 8.82 -3.73 -19.10
N LEU A 163 10.14 -3.90 -19.00
CA LEU A 163 11.03 -4.12 -20.15
C LEU A 163 11.45 -5.59 -20.34
N ILE A 164 11.30 -6.42 -19.32
CA ILE A 164 11.71 -7.81 -19.34
C ILE A 164 10.87 -8.67 -20.30
N ASN A 165 11.54 -9.47 -21.12
CA ASN A 165 10.91 -10.32 -22.15
C ASN A 165 11.04 -11.82 -21.84
N ASN A 166 11.73 -12.19 -20.75
CA ASN A 166 11.83 -13.57 -20.29
C ASN A 166 10.91 -13.81 -19.08
N PHE A 167 9.96 -14.75 -19.22
CA PHE A 167 8.96 -15.03 -18.19
C PHE A 167 9.56 -15.56 -16.89
N THR A 168 10.51 -16.50 -16.97
CA THR A 168 11.17 -17.09 -15.80
C THR A 168 11.91 -16.02 -14.99
N LEU A 169 12.67 -15.16 -15.68
CA LEU A 169 13.38 -14.06 -15.03
C LEU A 169 12.40 -13.03 -14.43
N PHE A 170 11.26 -12.79 -15.07
CA PHE A 170 10.19 -11.94 -14.54
C PHE A 170 9.58 -12.53 -13.26
N VAL A 171 9.27 -13.83 -13.22
CA VAL A 171 8.71 -14.49 -12.03
C VAL A 171 9.70 -14.45 -10.86
N VAL A 172 10.97 -14.75 -11.10
CA VAL A 172 12.01 -14.67 -10.07
C VAL A 172 12.14 -13.23 -9.55
N SER A 173 12.20 -12.26 -10.45
CA SER A 173 12.42 -10.86 -10.09
C SER A 173 11.22 -10.23 -9.39
N THR A 174 9.98 -10.55 -9.79
CA THR A 174 8.76 -10.11 -9.11
C THR A 174 8.63 -10.73 -7.72
N THR A 175 9.00 -12.00 -7.55
CA THR A 175 9.04 -12.65 -6.24
C THR A 175 10.03 -11.94 -5.31
N ILE A 176 11.23 -11.61 -5.80
CA ILE A 176 12.22 -10.82 -5.03
C ILE A 176 11.71 -9.40 -4.74
N MET A 177 11.02 -8.77 -5.70
CA MET A 177 10.40 -7.44 -5.52
C MET A 177 9.39 -7.41 -4.38
N GLY A 178 8.80 -8.55 -3.98
CA GLY A 178 7.98 -8.63 -2.78
C GLY A 178 8.70 -8.10 -1.53
N LEU A 179 10.02 -8.25 -1.41
CA LEU A 179 10.81 -7.65 -0.31
C LEU A 179 10.59 -6.13 -0.22
N TRP A 180 10.56 -5.42 -1.36
CA TRP A 180 10.32 -3.97 -1.42
C TRP A 180 8.88 -3.60 -1.08
N LEU A 181 7.93 -4.45 -1.47
CA LEU A 181 6.51 -4.26 -1.15
C LEU A 181 6.30 -4.22 0.36
N GLY A 182 6.76 -5.25 1.09
CA GLY A 182 6.64 -5.29 2.55
C GLY A 182 7.42 -4.19 3.24
N SER A 183 8.62 -3.89 2.73
CA SER A 183 9.47 -2.84 3.29
C SER A 183 8.83 -1.45 3.22
N ASN A 184 8.15 -1.14 2.12
CA ASN A 184 7.45 0.14 1.96
C ASN A 184 6.40 0.36 3.05
N TRP A 185 5.60 -0.67 3.36
CA TRP A 185 4.53 -0.60 4.36
C TRP A 185 5.05 -0.46 5.79
N ALA A 186 6.14 -1.16 6.12
CA ALA A 186 6.74 -1.11 7.45
C ALA A 186 7.44 0.23 7.68
N VAL A 187 8.32 0.63 6.76
CA VAL A 187 9.18 1.80 6.94
C VAL A 187 8.40 3.12 6.78
N SER A 188 7.38 3.18 5.92
CA SER A 188 6.54 4.39 5.83
C SER A 188 5.81 4.67 7.14
N ARG A 189 5.31 3.63 7.82
CA ARG A 189 4.69 3.76 9.14
C ARG A 189 5.69 4.18 10.21
N SER A 190 6.92 3.63 10.19
CA SER A 190 7.96 4.05 11.13
C SER A 190 8.39 5.50 10.91
N VAL A 191 8.48 5.97 9.66
CA VAL A 191 8.76 7.38 9.36
C VAL A 191 7.64 8.28 9.87
N MET A 192 6.37 7.91 9.69
CA MET A 192 5.25 8.69 10.23
C MET A 192 5.29 8.76 11.75
N ALA A 193 5.51 7.63 12.43
CA ALA A 193 5.65 7.59 13.88
C ALA A 193 6.81 8.48 14.39
N TYR A 194 7.91 8.50 13.64
CA TYR A 194 9.07 9.30 13.96
C TYR A 194 8.82 10.80 13.75
N LEU A 195 8.13 11.19 12.67
CA LEU A 195 7.80 12.59 12.38
C LEU A 195 6.65 13.14 13.23
N ALA A 196 5.79 12.27 13.75
CA ALA A 196 4.64 12.68 14.55
C ALA A 196 5.09 13.47 15.80
N PRO A 197 4.48 14.66 16.06
CA PRO A 197 4.75 15.42 17.28
C PRO A 197 4.31 14.66 18.53
N LYS A 198 5.00 14.89 19.66
CA LYS A 198 4.60 14.34 20.96
C LYS A 198 3.14 14.74 21.27
N GLY A 199 2.33 13.78 21.69
CA GLY A 199 0.90 14.00 21.95
C GLY A 199 -0.02 14.05 20.73
N LYS A 200 0.50 14.06 19.49
CA LYS A 200 -0.31 14.15 18.25
C LYS A 200 -0.25 12.91 17.35
N HIS A 201 0.22 11.77 17.88
CA HIS A 201 0.34 10.52 17.13
C HIS A 201 -1.00 10.05 16.54
N ASN A 202 -2.09 10.16 17.29
CA ASN A 202 -3.41 9.75 16.82
C ASN A 202 -3.84 10.55 15.58
N LEU A 203 -3.68 11.87 15.62
CA LEU A 203 -3.99 12.75 14.51
C LEU A 203 -3.05 12.52 13.31
N ALA A 204 -1.76 12.33 13.57
CA ALA A 204 -0.77 11.97 12.55
C ALA A 204 -1.14 10.69 11.80
N PHE A 205 -1.49 9.62 12.52
CA PHE A 205 -1.91 8.37 11.93
C PHE A 205 -3.29 8.44 11.27
N ALA A 206 -4.19 9.29 11.76
CA ALA A 206 -5.46 9.58 11.07
C ALA A 206 -5.19 10.20 9.69
N TYR A 207 -4.32 11.21 9.61
CA TYR A 207 -3.93 11.82 8.33
C TYR A 207 -3.13 10.89 7.43
N PHE A 208 -2.27 10.04 7.99
CA PHE A 208 -1.57 9.01 7.24
C PHE A 208 -2.55 8.02 6.60
N GLY A 209 -3.55 7.55 7.35
CA GLY A 209 -4.62 6.70 6.83
C GLY A 209 -5.47 7.42 5.77
N LEU A 210 -5.81 8.70 5.99
CA LEU A 210 -6.51 9.51 4.98
C LEU A 210 -5.69 9.67 3.70
N ALA A 211 -4.38 9.93 3.82
CA ALA A 211 -3.49 10.00 2.66
C ALA A 211 -3.42 8.66 1.94
N GLU A 212 -3.38 7.53 2.66
CA GLU A 212 -3.41 6.18 2.08
C GLU A 212 -4.69 5.89 1.29
N ARG A 213 -5.85 6.35 1.80
CA ARG A 213 -7.15 6.17 1.14
C ARG A 213 -7.33 7.15 -0.01
N ALA A 214 -6.89 8.40 0.15
CA ALA A 214 -6.93 9.39 -0.91
C ALA A 214 -5.99 9.03 -2.06
N SER A 215 -4.87 8.36 -1.77
CA SER A 215 -3.92 7.91 -2.79
C SER A 215 -4.42 6.70 -3.58
N SER A 216 -5.71 6.36 -3.60
CA SER A 216 -6.22 5.16 -4.26
C SER A 216 -6.93 5.43 -5.58
N PHE A 217 -6.86 6.66 -6.11
CA PHE A 217 -7.62 7.04 -7.31
C PHE A 217 -6.81 7.72 -8.42
N ILE A 218 -5.68 8.40 -8.16
CA ILE A 218 -4.97 9.09 -9.25
C ILE A 218 -4.26 8.08 -10.15
N GLY A 219 -3.52 7.15 -9.57
CA GLY A 219 -2.78 6.13 -10.29
C GLY A 219 -3.69 5.22 -11.12
N PRO A 220 -4.82 4.71 -10.59
CA PRO A 220 -5.74 3.91 -11.39
C PRO A 220 -6.37 4.71 -12.54
N ILE A 221 -6.62 6.01 -12.37
CA ILE A 221 -7.08 6.89 -13.46
C ILE A 221 -6.00 6.98 -14.54
N VAL A 222 -4.75 7.28 -14.17
CA VAL A 222 -3.64 7.36 -15.13
C VAL A 222 -3.40 6.03 -15.84
N TRP A 223 -3.39 4.92 -15.10
CA TRP A 223 -3.28 3.58 -15.65
C TRP A 223 -4.41 3.29 -16.64
N GLY A 224 -5.65 3.56 -16.23
CA GLY A 224 -6.85 3.38 -17.05
C GLY A 224 -6.80 4.20 -18.33
N LEU A 225 -6.42 5.47 -18.25
CA LEU A 225 -6.25 6.36 -19.42
C LEU A 225 -5.18 5.83 -20.37
N ILE A 226 -4.04 5.35 -19.87
CA ILE A 226 -2.99 4.80 -20.73
C ILE A 226 -3.50 3.53 -21.43
N VAL A 227 -4.07 2.59 -20.68
CA VAL A 227 -4.55 1.31 -21.22
C VAL A 227 -5.71 1.51 -22.20
N SER A 228 -6.56 2.51 -22.00
CA SER A 228 -7.69 2.80 -22.89
C SER A 228 -7.31 3.59 -24.15
N ASN A 229 -6.38 4.54 -24.08
CA ASN A 229 -5.97 5.31 -25.26
C ASN A 229 -4.97 4.54 -26.14
N LEU A 230 -4.21 3.60 -25.57
CA LEU A 230 -3.20 2.82 -26.29
C LEU A 230 -3.68 1.40 -26.61
N ILE A 231 -4.98 1.23 -26.92
CA ILE A 231 -5.54 -0.09 -27.30
C ILE A 231 -4.83 -0.68 -28.55
N SER A 232 -4.44 0.18 -29.50
CA SER A 232 -3.86 -0.22 -30.79
C SER A 232 -2.53 -0.98 -30.70
N ILE A 233 -1.79 -0.83 -29.59
CA ILE A 233 -0.47 -1.47 -29.39
C ILE A 233 -0.54 -2.74 -28.53
N GLY A 234 -1.74 -3.26 -28.25
CA GLY A 234 -1.93 -4.54 -27.57
C GLY A 234 -1.36 -4.57 -26.15
N SER A 235 -0.62 -5.62 -25.81
CA SER A 235 -0.09 -5.84 -24.45
C SER A 235 0.96 -4.81 -24.02
N LEU A 236 1.61 -4.11 -24.97
CA LEU A 236 2.63 -3.10 -24.68
C LEU A 236 2.07 -1.92 -23.85
N ARG A 237 0.77 -1.62 -23.95
CA ARG A 237 0.11 -0.56 -23.16
C ARG A 237 0.25 -0.76 -21.66
N TYR A 238 0.25 -2.00 -21.17
CA TYR A 238 0.42 -2.30 -19.74
C TYR A 238 1.86 -2.07 -19.28
N ARG A 239 2.85 -2.35 -20.14
CA ARG A 239 4.27 -2.05 -19.88
C ARG A 239 4.50 -0.53 -19.80
N ILE A 240 3.88 0.23 -20.71
CA ILE A 240 3.90 1.70 -20.68
C ILE A 240 3.21 2.25 -19.42
N ALA A 241 2.07 1.66 -19.02
CA ALA A 241 1.37 2.08 -17.81
C ALA A 241 2.23 1.89 -16.54
N VAL A 242 2.99 0.78 -16.43
CA VAL A 242 3.97 0.56 -15.35
C VAL A 242 5.07 1.64 -15.36
N LEU A 243 5.60 1.99 -16.54
CA LEU A 243 6.61 3.05 -16.67
C LEU A 243 6.06 4.41 -16.24
N ALA A 244 4.84 4.77 -16.64
CA ALA A 244 4.20 6.02 -16.27
C ALA A 244 3.98 6.14 -14.75
N ILE A 245 3.54 5.06 -14.11
CA ILE A 245 3.38 4.99 -12.65
C ILE A 245 4.72 5.16 -11.92
N THR A 246 5.83 4.73 -12.51
CA THR A 246 7.16 4.96 -11.93
C THR A 246 7.43 6.46 -11.74
N GLY A 247 6.89 7.33 -12.62
CA GLY A 247 6.96 8.79 -12.47
C GLY A 247 6.38 9.30 -11.16
N PHE A 248 5.29 8.70 -10.65
CA PHE A 248 4.68 9.06 -9.38
C PHE A 248 5.60 8.71 -8.19
N ILE A 249 6.33 7.58 -8.29
CA ILE A 249 7.36 7.21 -7.30
C ILE A 249 8.51 8.19 -7.33
N ILE A 250 8.96 8.63 -8.51
CA ILE A 250 10.04 9.63 -8.65
C ILE A 250 9.61 10.97 -8.00
N LEU A 251 8.38 11.42 -8.26
CA LEU A 251 7.83 12.63 -7.64
C LEU A 251 7.71 12.47 -6.11
N GLY A 252 7.25 11.32 -5.64
CA GLY A 252 7.20 10.99 -4.21
C GLY A 252 8.58 10.97 -3.56
N LEU A 253 9.58 10.41 -4.24
CA LEU A 253 10.99 10.39 -3.80
C LEU A 253 11.57 11.81 -3.74
N PHE A 254 11.27 12.65 -4.74
CA PHE A 254 11.67 14.06 -4.75
C PHE A 254 11.01 14.83 -3.60
N ALA A 255 9.71 14.63 -3.35
CA ALA A 255 9.02 15.23 -2.20
C ALA A 255 9.63 14.75 -0.87
N LEU A 256 9.92 13.46 -0.74
CA LEU A 256 10.57 12.88 0.45
C LEU A 256 11.97 13.46 0.67
N SER A 257 12.72 13.77 -0.40
CA SER A 257 14.06 14.36 -0.29
C SER A 257 14.06 15.72 0.42
N LYS A 258 12.96 16.46 0.30
CA LYS A 258 12.76 17.79 0.90
C LYS A 258 12.24 17.75 2.34
N VAL A 259 11.81 16.59 2.84
CA VAL A 259 11.35 16.41 4.22
C VAL A 259 12.55 16.67 5.14
N ARG A 260 12.43 17.55 6.13
CA ARG A 260 13.51 17.81 7.10
C ARG A 260 13.51 16.74 8.21
N ASP A 261 14.68 16.38 8.71
CA ASP A 261 14.84 15.45 9.85
C ASP A 261 14.94 16.26 11.15
N ASP A 262 13.80 16.68 11.68
CA ASP A 262 13.80 17.71 12.73
C ASP A 262 14.04 17.17 14.15
N ARG A 263 14.21 15.86 14.35
CA ARG A 263 14.54 15.31 15.68
C ARG A 263 16.01 15.41 16.09
N ILE A 264 16.94 15.71 15.18
CA ILE A 264 18.36 15.92 15.58
C ILE A 264 18.52 17.26 16.33
N ALA A 265 17.58 18.22 16.17
CA ALA A 265 17.62 19.49 16.86
C ALA A 265 17.08 19.42 18.31
N ASP A 266 16.06 18.60 18.57
CA ASP A 266 15.42 18.54 19.89
C ASP A 266 16.18 17.71 20.94
N VAL A 267 17.06 16.80 20.52
CA VAL A 267 17.91 16.03 21.46
C VAL A 267 19.12 16.83 21.93
N LYS A 268 19.50 17.92 21.24
CA LYS A 268 20.60 18.79 21.65
C LYS A 268 20.19 19.91 22.61
N ASN A 269 18.89 20.12 22.82
CA ASN A 269 18.34 21.21 23.65
C ASN A 269 17.62 20.72 24.93
N ASN A 270 17.79 19.45 25.30
CA ASN A 270 17.33 18.85 26.56
C ASN A 270 18.49 18.10 27.21
#